data_AF-A0AAV2MF27-F1
#
_entry.id   AF-A0AAV2MF27-F1
#
_cell.length_a   1.000
_cell.length_b   1.000
_cell.length_c   1.000
_cell.angle_alpha   90.00
_cell.angle_beta   90.00
_cell.angle_gamma   90.00
#
_symmetry.space_group_name_H-M   'P 1'
#
loop_
_entity.id
_entity.type
_entity.pdbx_description
1 polymer ?
#
loop_
_entity_poly.entity_id
_entity_poly.type
_entity_poly.pdbx_seq_one_letter_code
_entity_poly.pdbx_strand_id
1 'polypeptide(L)'
;MDIRSGSDFSPNTRTLQGPGSSRDQDTAGTRKQQGPGHGRDQEAAGTRTRQGPGSSRDQDTAGTRTQQGPGHGRDQEAAGTRTRQGQGRSRDKDTAGTRKQQGPGSSRDQEAAGTRTRQGQGRSRDQNTAGTRKQQGPGHGRDKDSRDKDGRDQDTAGTRTRQGQGHGRDKDTAGTRTRQGQGRSRDKDAAGTRTRQGQGRSRDKDTAGTRTRQGPGHGRDQDAAGTRTRQGQGHGRDQDAAGTRTRQGQGHGRDQDTAGTRTQQGPGRSRDQGQAAMNKTAADTI
;
A
#
# COMPACT_ATOMS: atom_id res chain seq x y z
N MET A 1 33.65 -52.28 -8.94
CA MET A 1 33.85 -50.86 -9.31
C MET A 1 32.50 -50.33 -9.71
N ASP A 2 31.76 -49.79 -8.75
CA ASP A 2 30.42 -49.24 -9.03
C ASP A 2 30.53 -47.83 -9.57
N ILE A 3 30.07 -47.70 -10.82
CA ILE A 3 29.97 -46.44 -11.54
C ILE A 3 28.76 -45.68 -10.98
N ARG A 4 29.03 -44.52 -10.37
CA ARG A 4 28.01 -43.53 -10.04
C ARG A 4 27.36 -43.03 -11.33
N SER A 5 26.10 -43.38 -11.52
CA SER A 5 25.13 -42.75 -12.43
C SER A 5 23.87 -42.57 -11.59
N GLY A 6 23.19 -41.44 -11.48
CA GLY A 6 23.25 -40.13 -12.08
C GLY A 6 22.06 -39.42 -11.42
N SER A 7 22.27 -38.22 -10.87
CA SER A 7 21.18 -37.44 -10.26
C SER A 7 20.24 -36.96 -11.36
N ASP A 8 19.17 -37.72 -11.63
CA ASP A 8 18.07 -37.30 -12.49
C ASP A 8 17.31 -36.14 -11.81
N PHE A 9 17.74 -34.91 -12.09
CA PHE A 9 16.97 -33.70 -11.84
C PHE A 9 15.86 -33.58 -12.90
N SER A 10 14.84 -34.44 -12.82
CA SER A 10 13.58 -34.23 -13.55
C SER A 10 12.64 -33.39 -12.68
N PRO A 11 12.12 -32.23 -13.14
CA PRO A 11 11.15 -31.48 -12.37
C PRO A 11 9.86 -32.29 -12.22
N ASN A 12 9.53 -32.66 -10.98
CA ASN A 12 8.38 -33.50 -10.67
C ASN A 12 7.10 -32.73 -11.05
N THR A 13 6.41 -33.16 -12.10
CA THR A 13 5.21 -32.47 -12.60
C THR A 13 3.96 -33.24 -12.16
N ARG A 14 3.10 -32.59 -11.38
CA ARG A 14 1.88 -33.20 -10.86
C ARG A 14 0.64 -32.44 -11.33
N THR A 15 -0.33 -33.16 -11.88
CA THR A 15 -1.62 -32.60 -12.29
C THR A 15 -2.75 -33.31 -11.56
N LEU A 16 -3.61 -32.55 -10.90
CA LEU A 16 -4.84 -33.03 -10.27
C LEU A 16 -6.05 -32.44 -10.99
N GLN A 17 -6.99 -33.31 -11.36
CA GLN A 17 -8.29 -32.92 -11.90
C GLN A 17 -9.40 -33.35 -10.93
N GLY A 18 -10.35 -32.45 -10.69
CA GLY A 18 -11.44 -32.65 -9.75
C GLY A 18 -11.08 -32.29 -8.30
N PRO A 19 -12.00 -32.58 -7.36
CA PRO A 19 -11.77 -32.35 -5.94
C PRO A 19 -10.52 -33.09 -5.45
N GLY A 20 -9.59 -32.39 -4.80
CA GLY A 20 -8.34 -33.04 -4.40
C GLY A 20 -7.56 -32.32 -3.31
N SER A 21 -6.80 -33.11 -2.56
CA SER A 21 -5.78 -32.63 -1.62
C SER A 21 -4.41 -33.17 -2.03
N SER A 22 -3.41 -32.28 -2.14
CA SER A 22 -2.01 -32.66 -2.37
C SER A 22 -1.16 -32.40 -1.13
N ARG A 23 -0.12 -33.21 -0.96
CA ARG A 23 0.96 -32.94 -0.01
C ARG A 23 2.26 -33.44 -0.59
N ASP A 24 3.11 -32.52 -0.99
CA ASP A 24 4.27 -32.83 -1.83
C ASP A 24 5.54 -32.19 -1.22
N GLN A 25 6.65 -32.91 -1.34
CA GLN A 25 7.97 -32.47 -0.89
C GLN A 25 8.98 -32.88 -1.95
N ASP A 26 9.52 -31.91 -2.68
CA ASP A 26 10.39 -32.15 -3.83
C ASP A 26 11.48 -31.07 -3.87
N THR A 27 12.64 -31.36 -4.46
CA THR A 27 13.65 -30.30 -4.67
C THR A 27 13.11 -29.23 -5.64
N ALA A 28 12.49 -29.67 -6.73
CA ALA A 28 11.83 -28.78 -7.66
C ALA A 28 10.58 -29.45 -8.25
N GLY A 29 9.53 -28.66 -8.46
CA GLY A 29 8.28 -29.21 -8.97
C GLY A 29 7.35 -28.22 -9.63
N THR A 30 6.48 -28.77 -10.49
CA THR A 30 5.41 -28.04 -11.15
C THR A 30 4.08 -28.69 -10.81
N ARG A 31 3.15 -27.94 -10.20
CA ARG A 31 1.83 -28.44 -9.82
C ARG A 31 0.71 -27.72 -10.54
N LYS A 32 -0.23 -28.49 -11.08
CA LYS A 32 -1.48 -28.00 -11.66
C LYS A 32 -2.66 -28.63 -10.94
N GLN A 33 -3.58 -27.82 -10.45
CA GLN A 33 -4.83 -28.28 -9.86
C GLN A 33 -5.99 -27.62 -10.57
N GLN A 34 -6.90 -28.44 -11.11
CA GLN A 34 -8.18 -28.01 -11.64
C GLN A 34 -9.31 -28.58 -10.79
N GLY A 35 -10.20 -27.71 -10.31
CA GLY A 35 -11.28 -28.06 -9.40
C GLY A 35 -11.02 -27.63 -7.96
N PRO A 36 -12.00 -27.83 -7.07
CA PRO A 36 -11.87 -27.45 -5.68
C PRO A 36 -10.73 -28.21 -4.99
N GLY A 37 -9.97 -27.55 -4.11
CA GLY A 37 -8.99 -28.33 -3.38
C GLY A 37 -8.05 -27.61 -2.44
N HIS A 38 -7.21 -28.44 -1.85
CA HIS A 38 -6.24 -28.03 -0.84
C HIS A 38 -4.85 -28.54 -1.22
N GLY A 39 -3.80 -27.81 -0.89
CA GLY A 39 -2.44 -28.30 -1.08
C GLY A 39 -1.48 -27.81 -0.03
N ARG A 40 -0.49 -28.66 0.26
CA ARG A 40 0.63 -28.31 1.12
C ARG A 40 1.92 -28.78 0.50
N ASP A 41 2.73 -27.81 0.10
CA ASP A 41 3.86 -28.10 -0.75
C ASP A 41 5.13 -27.49 -0.15
N GLN A 42 6.24 -28.23 -0.18
CA GLN A 42 7.54 -27.72 0.26
C GLN A 42 8.60 -28.03 -0.79
N GLU A 43 9.23 -27.00 -1.36
CA GLU A 43 10.22 -27.17 -2.43
C GLU A 43 11.41 -26.23 -2.33
N ALA A 44 12.53 -26.52 -2.99
CA ALA A 44 13.53 -25.47 -3.22
C ALA A 44 13.01 -24.50 -4.31
N ALA A 45 12.48 -25.04 -5.41
CA ALA A 45 11.92 -24.26 -6.51
C ALA A 45 10.55 -24.78 -6.96
N GLY A 46 9.51 -23.95 -6.89
CA GLY A 46 8.13 -24.40 -7.15
C GLY A 46 7.34 -23.53 -8.13
N THR A 47 6.67 -24.16 -9.11
CA THR A 47 5.66 -23.48 -9.93
C THR A 47 4.28 -24.09 -9.70
N ARG A 48 3.28 -23.28 -9.38
CA ARG A 48 1.93 -23.77 -9.06
C ARG A 48 0.85 -22.99 -9.78
N THR A 49 -0.08 -23.72 -10.37
CA THR A 49 -1.30 -23.16 -10.95
C THR A 49 -2.51 -23.87 -10.38
N ARG A 50 -3.40 -23.13 -9.73
CA ARG A 50 -4.65 -23.65 -9.18
C ARG A 50 -5.83 -22.93 -9.82
N GLN A 51 -6.76 -23.69 -10.38
CA GLN A 51 -8.01 -23.22 -10.96
C GLN A 51 -9.17 -23.84 -10.19
N GLY A 52 -9.97 -23.00 -9.54
CA GLY A 52 -11.10 -23.40 -8.72
C GLY A 52 -10.96 -22.93 -7.26
N PRO A 53 -12.03 -23.11 -6.46
CA PRO A 53 -12.02 -22.71 -5.06
C PRO A 53 -10.98 -23.51 -4.26
N GLY A 54 -10.15 -22.86 -3.45
CA GLY A 54 -9.16 -23.64 -2.73
C GLY A 54 -8.30 -22.94 -1.70
N SER A 55 -7.50 -23.77 -1.03
CA SER A 55 -6.51 -23.30 -0.07
C SER A 55 -5.12 -23.89 -0.31
N SER A 56 -4.08 -23.08 -0.17
CA SER A 56 -2.68 -23.54 -0.29
C SER A 56 -1.87 -23.14 0.94
N ARG A 57 -0.90 -23.98 1.28
CA ARG A 57 0.20 -23.65 2.20
C ARG A 57 1.51 -24.11 1.60
N ASP A 58 2.27 -23.18 1.10
CA ASP A 58 3.45 -23.50 0.31
C ASP A 58 4.69 -22.86 0.94
N GLN A 59 5.79 -23.60 1.02
CA GLN A 59 7.06 -23.10 1.53
C GLN A 59 8.15 -23.41 0.52
N ASP A 60 8.71 -22.37 -0.10
CA ASP A 60 9.77 -22.56 -1.10
C ASP A 60 11.00 -21.69 -0.82
N THR A 61 12.14 -22.00 -1.45
CA THR A 61 13.20 -20.97 -1.56
C THR A 61 12.80 -19.98 -2.65
N ALA A 62 12.42 -20.47 -3.82
CA ALA A 62 11.91 -19.67 -4.93
C ALA A 62 10.59 -20.24 -5.45
N GLY A 63 9.60 -19.38 -5.72
CA GLY A 63 8.35 -19.90 -6.27
C GLY A 63 7.49 -18.92 -7.07
N THR A 64 6.72 -19.50 -7.98
CA THR A 64 5.73 -18.82 -8.80
C THR A 64 4.37 -19.45 -8.60
N ARG A 65 3.37 -18.64 -8.22
CA ARG A 65 2.00 -19.12 -7.95
C ARG A 65 0.95 -18.35 -8.71
N THR A 66 0.04 -19.08 -9.31
CA THR A 66 -1.17 -18.55 -9.92
C THR A 66 -2.39 -19.24 -9.31
N GLN A 67 -3.30 -18.44 -8.75
CA GLN A 67 -4.60 -18.92 -8.27
C GLN A 67 -5.71 -18.20 -9.03
N GLN A 68 -6.58 -18.96 -9.67
CA GLN A 68 -7.82 -18.49 -10.28
C GLN A 68 -9.01 -19.09 -9.54
N GLY A 69 -9.87 -18.24 -9.01
CA GLY A 69 -11.02 -18.64 -8.21
C GLY A 69 -10.91 -18.19 -6.74
N PRO A 70 -12.00 -18.35 -5.96
CA PRO A 70 -12.00 -17.95 -4.57
C PRO A 70 -11.00 -18.74 -3.73
N GLY A 71 -10.27 -18.11 -2.83
CA GLY A 71 -9.32 -18.91 -2.06
C GLY A 71 -8.54 -18.25 -0.96
N HIS A 72 -7.77 -19.09 -0.30
CA HIS A 72 -6.87 -18.73 0.79
C HIS A 72 -5.47 -19.24 0.51
N GLY A 73 -4.44 -18.44 0.74
CA GLY A 73 -3.06 -18.90 0.64
C GLY A 73 -2.23 -18.48 1.82
N ARG A 74 -1.26 -19.32 2.16
CA ARG A 74 -0.20 -18.97 3.09
C ARG A 74 1.13 -19.43 2.53
N ASP A 75 1.93 -18.47 2.14
CA ASP A 75 3.14 -18.77 1.40
C ASP A 75 4.35 -18.21 2.15
N GLN A 76 5.44 -18.96 2.20
CA GLN A 76 6.71 -18.50 2.78
C GLN A 76 7.84 -18.76 1.78
N GLU A 77 8.54 -17.71 1.35
CA GLU A 77 9.60 -17.84 0.35
C GLU A 77 10.85 -17.00 0.63
N ALA A 78 11.99 -17.33 0.05
CA ALA A 78 13.05 -16.33 -0.09
C ALA A 78 12.67 -15.36 -1.22
N ALA A 79 12.28 -15.89 -2.39
CA ALA A 79 11.85 -15.12 -3.55
C ALA A 79 10.51 -15.64 -4.13
N GLY A 80 9.54 -14.75 -4.34
CA GLY A 80 8.19 -15.15 -4.70
C GLY A 80 7.49 -14.29 -5.74
N THR A 81 6.85 -14.91 -6.73
CA THR A 81 5.89 -14.24 -7.62
C THR A 81 4.50 -14.83 -7.48
N ARG A 82 3.49 -14.00 -7.23
CA ARG A 82 2.11 -14.47 -7.02
C ARG A 82 1.09 -13.68 -7.81
N THR A 83 0.21 -14.39 -8.47
CA THR A 83 -0.98 -13.85 -9.12
C THR A 83 -2.22 -14.52 -8.56
N ARG A 84 -3.16 -13.74 -8.03
CA ARG A 84 -4.45 -14.23 -7.54
C ARG A 84 -5.57 -13.50 -8.25
N GLN A 85 -6.50 -14.25 -8.83
CA GLN A 85 -7.71 -13.76 -9.46
C GLN A 85 -8.93 -14.36 -8.75
N GLY A 86 -9.81 -13.50 -8.25
CA GLY A 86 -11.00 -13.89 -7.51
C GLY A 86 -10.98 -13.43 -6.05
N GLN A 87 -12.04 -13.78 -5.32
CA GLN A 87 -12.18 -13.37 -3.93
C GLN A 87 -11.21 -14.14 -3.04
N GLY A 88 -10.36 -13.48 -2.28
CA GLY A 88 -9.41 -14.25 -1.46
C GLY A 88 -8.69 -13.56 -0.34
N ARG A 89 -8.01 -14.39 0.45
CA ARG A 89 -7.12 -13.95 1.54
C ARG A 89 -5.73 -14.56 1.38
N SER A 90 -4.69 -13.75 1.46
CA SER A 90 -3.31 -14.23 1.47
C SER A 90 -2.58 -13.84 2.75
N ARG A 91 -1.62 -14.66 3.15
CA ARG A 91 -0.64 -14.35 4.19
C ARG A 91 0.73 -14.81 3.71
N ASP A 92 1.53 -13.88 3.27
CA ASP A 92 2.75 -14.20 2.55
C ASP A 92 3.95 -13.63 3.33
N LYS A 93 5.02 -14.41 3.47
CA LYS A 93 6.27 -13.97 4.11
C LYS A 93 7.43 -14.24 3.18
N ASP A 94 8.02 -13.19 2.63
CA ASP A 94 9.15 -13.35 1.71
C ASP A 94 10.36 -12.52 2.10
N THR A 95 11.53 -12.84 1.54
CA THR A 95 12.61 -11.84 1.49
C THR A 95 12.35 -10.87 0.34
N ALA A 96 12.06 -11.38 -0.86
CA ALA A 96 11.72 -10.62 -2.04
C ALA A 96 10.41 -11.11 -2.67
N GLY A 97 9.48 -10.21 -3.00
CA GLY A 97 8.17 -10.61 -3.53
C GLY A 97 7.59 -9.69 -4.60
N THR A 98 6.90 -10.28 -5.58
CA THR A 98 5.99 -9.58 -6.49
C THR A 98 4.59 -10.19 -6.40
N ARG A 99 3.58 -9.36 -6.12
CA ARG A 99 2.20 -9.84 -5.96
C ARG A 99 1.19 -9.03 -6.76
N LYS A 100 0.33 -9.73 -7.47
CA LYS A 100 -0.84 -9.20 -8.17
C LYS A 100 -2.10 -9.85 -7.62
N GLN A 101 -3.04 -9.03 -7.14
CA GLN A 101 -4.37 -9.49 -6.76
C GLN A 101 -5.44 -8.75 -7.57
N GLN A 102 -6.28 -9.51 -8.25
CA GLN A 102 -7.48 -9.01 -8.92
C GLN A 102 -8.71 -9.60 -8.25
N GLY A 103 -9.61 -8.72 -7.80
CA GLY A 103 -10.84 -9.07 -7.11
C GLY A 103 -10.85 -8.72 -5.62
N PRO A 104 -11.99 -8.93 -4.95
CA PRO A 104 -12.16 -8.60 -3.55
C PRO A 104 -11.24 -9.41 -2.64
N GLY A 105 -10.77 -8.83 -1.52
CA GLY A 105 -9.97 -9.64 -0.59
C GLY A 105 -9.21 -8.91 0.49
N SER A 106 -8.33 -9.66 1.15
CA SER A 106 -7.40 -9.09 2.14
C SER A 106 -6.05 -9.76 2.10
N SER A 107 -4.99 -9.00 2.29
CA SER A 107 -3.63 -9.52 2.36
C SER A 107 -2.94 -9.14 3.67
N ARG A 108 -1.99 -9.97 4.10
CA ARG A 108 -1.03 -9.63 5.15
C ARG A 108 0.34 -10.12 4.74
N ASP A 109 1.24 -9.19 4.51
CA ASP A 109 2.54 -9.53 3.94
C ASP A 109 3.67 -9.00 4.79
N GLN A 110 4.76 -9.77 4.86
CA GLN A 110 6.00 -9.36 5.50
C GLN A 110 7.15 -9.62 4.52
N GLU A 111 7.89 -8.57 4.17
CA GLU A 111 8.95 -8.63 3.16
C GLU A 111 10.19 -7.84 3.52
N ALA A 112 11.36 -8.22 3.03
CA ALA A 112 12.47 -7.28 2.96
C ALA A 112 12.23 -6.31 1.80
N ALA A 113 12.00 -6.82 0.59
CA ALA A 113 11.70 -6.03 -0.61
C ALA A 113 10.44 -6.55 -1.31
N GLY A 114 9.52 -5.66 -1.71
CA GLY A 114 8.26 -6.12 -2.28
C GLY A 114 7.58 -5.16 -3.25
N THR A 115 6.99 -5.69 -4.32
CA THR A 115 6.07 -4.98 -5.19
C THR A 115 4.68 -5.60 -5.15
N ARG A 116 3.67 -4.77 -4.92
CA ARG A 116 2.28 -5.21 -4.85
C ARG A 116 1.36 -4.36 -5.71
N THR A 117 0.55 -5.02 -6.52
CA THR A 117 -0.55 -4.42 -7.25
C THR A 117 -1.86 -5.08 -6.90
N ARG A 118 -2.88 -4.28 -6.59
CA ARG A 118 -4.22 -4.74 -6.27
C ARG A 118 -5.26 -4.00 -7.08
N GLN A 119 -6.19 -4.76 -7.63
CA GLN A 119 -7.36 -4.26 -8.34
C GLN A 119 -8.61 -4.83 -7.68
N GLY A 120 -9.50 -3.96 -7.22
CA GLY A 120 -10.75 -4.33 -6.56
C GLY A 120 -10.73 -4.11 -5.05
N GLN A 121 -11.88 -4.38 -4.42
CA GLN A 121 -12.13 -3.98 -3.04
C GLN A 121 -11.27 -4.73 -2.03
N GLY A 122 -10.72 -4.06 -1.02
CA GLY A 122 -10.13 -4.80 0.11
C GLY A 122 -9.11 -4.06 0.97
N ARG A 123 -8.35 -4.86 1.74
CA ARG A 123 -7.48 -4.38 2.82
C ARG A 123 -6.10 -5.04 2.77
N SER A 124 -5.05 -4.24 2.98
CA SER A 124 -3.67 -4.70 3.17
C SER A 124 -3.21 -4.47 4.60
N ARG A 125 -2.33 -5.34 5.10
CA ARG A 125 -1.52 -5.07 6.28
C ARG A 125 -0.11 -5.56 6.00
N ASP A 126 0.71 -4.67 5.48
CA ASP A 126 2.00 -5.04 4.92
C ASP A 126 3.14 -4.40 5.72
N GLN A 127 4.20 -5.16 5.93
CA GLN A 127 5.40 -4.70 6.64
C GLN A 127 6.62 -4.99 5.78
N ASN A 128 7.25 -3.95 5.23
CA ASN A 128 8.40 -4.13 4.33
C ASN A 128 9.63 -3.36 4.81
N THR A 129 10.84 -3.75 4.39
CA THR A 129 11.97 -2.81 4.46
C THR A 129 11.87 -1.82 3.31
N ALA A 130 11.71 -2.32 2.08
CA ALA A 130 11.44 -1.56 0.88
C ALA A 130 10.16 -2.06 0.20
N GLY A 131 9.22 -1.16 -0.11
CA GLY A 131 7.93 -1.55 -0.64
C GLY A 131 7.36 -0.61 -1.70
N THR A 132 6.87 -1.15 -2.80
CA THR A 132 6.05 -0.43 -3.78
C THR A 132 4.64 -1.01 -3.81
N ARG A 133 3.61 -0.19 -3.59
CA ARG A 133 2.22 -0.63 -3.56
C ARG A 133 1.34 0.21 -4.47
N LYS A 134 0.52 -0.45 -5.30
CA LYS A 134 -0.49 0.17 -6.15
C LYS A 134 -1.86 -0.44 -5.88
N GLN A 135 -2.77 0.35 -5.32
CA GLN A 135 -4.16 -0.04 -5.08
C GLN A 135 -5.11 0.70 -6.03
N GLN A 136 -5.92 -0.04 -6.78
CA GLN A 136 -7.00 0.49 -7.62
C GLN A 136 -8.35 -0.06 -7.16
N GLY A 137 -9.30 0.85 -6.92
CA GLY A 137 -10.67 0.52 -6.51
C GLY A 137 -10.94 0.78 -5.01
N PRO A 138 -12.18 0.53 -4.56
CA PRO A 138 -12.62 0.97 -3.24
C PRO A 138 -11.90 0.23 -2.08
N GLY A 139 -11.24 0.95 -1.18
CA GLY A 139 -10.66 0.41 0.04
C GLY A 139 -11.52 0.74 1.26
N HIS A 140 -12.39 -0.17 1.70
CA HIS A 140 -13.31 0.08 2.81
C HIS A 140 -12.97 -0.65 4.13
N GLY A 141 -12.98 0.13 5.21
CA GLY A 141 -13.32 -0.29 6.55
C GLY A 141 -14.79 0.00 6.85
N ARG A 142 -15.64 -1.00 7.15
CA ARG A 142 -17.06 -0.76 7.51
C ARG A 142 -17.17 0.08 8.80
N ASP A 143 -17.95 1.16 8.83
CA ASP A 143 -18.43 1.83 10.07
C ASP A 143 -19.36 0.85 10.85
N LYS A 144 -19.42 0.72 12.19
CA LYS A 144 -19.42 1.75 13.26
C LYS A 144 -18.36 1.61 14.38
N ASP A 145 -18.13 0.49 15.09
CA ASP A 145 -17.33 0.60 16.36
C ASP A 145 -16.09 -0.30 16.54
N SER A 146 -15.03 -0.20 15.71
CA SER A 146 -13.80 -0.99 15.98
C SER A 146 -12.52 -0.38 15.40
N ARG A 147 -11.44 -0.42 16.18
CA ARG A 147 -10.12 0.24 15.97
C ARG A 147 -9.28 -0.29 14.79
N ASP A 148 -9.84 -1.16 13.94
CA ASP A 148 -9.11 -2.06 13.02
C ASP A 148 -9.58 -2.01 11.55
N LYS A 149 -10.07 -0.85 11.11
CA LYS A 149 -10.79 -0.63 9.84
C LYS A 149 -9.93 -0.16 8.66
N ASP A 150 -8.69 0.25 8.88
CA ASP A 150 -7.82 0.80 7.84
C ASP A 150 -6.79 -0.21 7.35
N GLY A 151 -6.44 -0.16 6.06
CA GLY A 151 -5.21 -0.80 5.61
C GLY A 151 -4.02 -0.16 6.34
N ARG A 152 -3.14 -1.00 6.91
CA ARG A 152 -2.01 -0.57 7.76
C ARG A 152 -0.72 -1.06 7.17
N ASP A 153 0.04 -0.16 6.56
CA ASP A 153 1.30 -0.52 5.93
C ASP A 153 2.45 0.18 6.66
N GLN A 154 3.57 -0.53 6.83
CA GLN A 154 4.76 -0.02 7.52
C GLN A 154 6.02 -0.35 6.74
N ASP A 155 6.80 0.66 6.33
CA ASP A 155 8.05 0.44 5.62
C ASP A 155 9.25 1.19 6.22
N THR A 156 10.48 0.75 5.92
CA THR A 156 11.62 1.69 6.04
C THR A 156 11.56 2.68 4.89
N ALA A 157 11.45 2.20 3.66
CA ALA A 157 11.27 2.98 2.44
C ALA A 157 10.02 2.51 1.68
N GLY A 158 9.01 3.37 1.58
CA GLY A 158 7.70 3.00 1.03
C GLY A 158 7.21 3.91 -0.08
N THR A 159 6.84 3.35 -1.23
CA THR A 159 6.11 4.06 -2.29
C THR A 159 4.70 3.50 -2.40
N ARG A 160 3.67 4.37 -2.32
CA ARG A 160 2.26 3.95 -2.39
C ARG A 160 1.44 4.81 -3.33
N THR A 161 0.74 4.17 -4.25
CA THR A 161 -0.26 4.80 -5.11
C THR A 161 -1.63 4.21 -4.83
N ARG A 162 -2.62 5.05 -4.55
CA ARG A 162 -4.01 4.63 -4.36
C ARG A 162 -4.94 5.42 -5.28
N GLN A 163 -5.77 4.72 -6.04
CA GLN A 163 -6.77 5.29 -6.93
C GLN A 163 -8.18 4.81 -6.52
N GLY A 164 -9.12 5.75 -6.41
CA GLY A 164 -10.51 5.50 -6.04
C GLY A 164 -10.85 5.90 -4.60
N GLN A 165 -11.94 5.35 -4.07
CA GLN A 165 -12.40 5.68 -2.73
C GLN A 165 -11.63 4.88 -1.66
N GLY A 166 -11.19 5.49 -0.56
CA GLY A 166 -10.75 4.65 0.57
C GLY A 166 -10.08 5.29 1.77
N HIS A 167 -9.64 4.40 2.66
CA HIS A 167 -8.95 4.74 3.90
C HIS A 167 -7.59 4.03 4.02
N GLY A 168 -6.60 4.71 4.59
CA GLY A 168 -5.28 4.13 4.82
C GLY A 168 -4.54 4.74 6.00
N ARG A 169 -3.73 3.91 6.65
CA ARG A 169 -2.73 4.35 7.62
C ARG A 169 -1.39 3.79 7.24
N ASP A 170 -0.44 4.67 7.03
CA ASP A 170 0.88 4.28 6.56
C ASP A 170 1.92 4.88 7.52
N LYS A 171 2.98 4.13 7.84
CA LYS A 171 4.07 4.61 8.69
C LYS A 171 5.42 4.20 8.11
N ASP A 172 6.22 5.16 7.66
CA ASP A 172 7.53 4.85 7.09
C ASP A 172 8.70 5.59 7.77
N THR A 173 9.94 5.23 7.43
CA THR A 173 11.06 6.16 7.66
C THR A 173 11.12 7.17 6.50
N ALA A 174 11.14 6.69 5.27
CA ALA A 174 11.00 7.48 4.05
C ALA A 174 9.76 7.02 3.26
N GLY A 175 8.81 7.91 3.02
CA GLY A 175 7.53 7.57 2.42
C GLY A 175 7.10 8.49 1.28
N THR A 176 6.85 7.91 0.10
CA THR A 176 6.24 8.62 -1.05
C THR A 176 4.82 8.11 -1.27
N ARG A 177 3.83 9.01 -1.31
CA ARG A 177 2.42 8.63 -1.48
C ARG A 177 1.70 9.48 -2.50
N THR A 178 1.01 8.81 -3.42
CA THR A 178 0.09 9.43 -4.38
C THR A 178 -1.30 8.88 -4.14
N ARG A 179 -2.28 9.77 -3.95
CA ARG A 179 -3.69 9.40 -3.78
C ARG A 179 -4.55 10.18 -4.76
N GLN A 180 -5.34 9.47 -5.55
CA GLN A 180 -6.31 10.04 -6.49
C GLN A 180 -7.70 9.54 -6.15
N GLY A 181 -8.66 10.44 -6.00
CA GLY A 181 -10.06 10.13 -5.67
C GLY A 181 -10.45 10.56 -4.26
N GLN A 182 -11.45 9.89 -3.70
CA GLN A 182 -12.06 10.29 -2.44
C GLN A 182 -11.49 9.52 -1.24
N GLY A 183 -11.08 10.17 -0.15
CA GLY A 183 -10.58 9.36 0.95
C GLY A 183 -10.16 10.03 2.24
N ARG A 184 -9.74 9.16 3.16
CA ARG A 184 -9.12 9.53 4.43
C ARG A 184 -7.77 8.86 4.57
N SER A 185 -6.76 9.57 5.09
CA SER A 185 -5.56 8.87 5.53
C SER A 185 -4.92 9.44 6.78
N ARG A 186 -4.07 8.62 7.40
CA ARG A 186 -3.19 9.03 8.47
C ARG A 186 -1.81 8.49 8.21
N ASP A 187 -0.88 9.38 7.91
CA ASP A 187 0.45 8.98 7.46
C ASP A 187 1.49 9.53 8.45
N LYS A 188 2.52 8.75 8.77
CA LYS A 188 3.57 9.16 9.72
C LYS A 188 4.96 8.75 9.23
N ASP A 189 5.82 9.70 8.88
CA ASP A 189 7.17 9.38 8.38
C ASP A 189 8.29 10.13 9.12
N ALA A 190 9.55 9.75 8.92
CA ALA A 190 10.65 10.66 9.20
C ALA A 190 10.77 11.68 8.05
N ALA A 191 10.81 11.20 6.80
CA ALA A 191 10.76 11.98 5.57
C ALA A 191 9.55 11.54 4.72
N GLY A 192 8.64 12.47 4.41
CA GLY A 192 7.38 12.15 3.72
C GLY A 192 7.09 13.06 2.54
N THR A 193 6.86 12.49 1.36
CA THR A 193 6.34 13.19 0.18
C THR A 193 4.93 12.70 -0.14
N ARG A 194 3.96 13.62 -0.23
CA ARG A 194 2.56 13.25 -0.50
C ARG A 194 1.90 14.13 -1.54
N THR A 195 1.29 13.48 -2.53
CA THR A 195 0.44 14.12 -3.54
C THR A 195 -0.97 13.59 -3.41
N ARG A 196 -1.95 14.49 -3.32
CA ARG A 196 -3.36 14.16 -3.24
C ARG A 196 -4.15 14.93 -4.29
N GLN A 197 -4.95 14.21 -5.07
CA GLN A 197 -5.88 14.77 -6.04
C GLN A 197 -7.28 14.25 -5.76
N GLY A 198 -8.25 15.15 -5.60
CA GLY A 198 -9.63 14.80 -5.27
C GLY A 198 -10.01 15.12 -3.82
N GLN A 199 -11.18 14.64 -3.42
CA GLN A 199 -11.79 15.06 -2.15
C GLN A 199 -11.27 14.25 -0.96
N GLY A 200 -10.85 14.88 0.13
CA GLY A 200 -10.45 14.06 1.27
C GLY A 200 -10.08 14.74 2.57
N ARG A 201 -9.78 13.88 3.55
CA ARG A 201 -9.23 14.26 4.84
C ARG A 201 -7.88 13.59 5.05
N SER A 202 -6.88 14.30 5.53
CA SER A 202 -5.69 13.61 6.04
C SER A 202 -5.15 14.18 7.34
N ARG A 203 -4.38 13.33 8.02
CA ARG A 203 -3.60 13.69 9.19
C ARG A 203 -2.19 13.16 9.00
N ASP A 204 -1.25 14.03 8.71
CA ASP A 204 0.09 13.64 8.34
C ASP A 204 1.07 14.21 9.38
N LYS A 205 2.04 13.40 9.83
CA LYS A 205 3.04 13.83 10.80
C LYS A 205 4.43 13.37 10.39
N ASP A 206 5.33 14.29 10.09
CA ASP A 206 6.70 13.95 9.69
C ASP A 206 7.77 14.68 10.49
N THR A 207 9.04 14.32 10.28
CA THR A 207 10.15 15.24 10.64
C THR A 207 10.36 16.22 9.49
N ALA A 208 10.50 15.72 8.26
CA ALA A 208 10.53 16.49 7.03
C ALA A 208 9.37 16.07 6.11
N GLY A 209 8.51 17.02 5.73
CA GLY A 209 7.29 16.73 4.98
C GLY A 209 7.06 17.64 3.78
N THR A 210 6.87 17.07 2.59
CA THR A 210 6.40 17.79 1.40
C THR A 210 5.01 17.31 1.02
N ARG A 211 4.05 18.23 0.86
CA ARG A 211 2.66 17.88 0.54
C ARG A 211 2.07 18.77 -0.53
N THR A 212 1.49 18.13 -1.55
CA THR A 212 0.68 18.77 -2.58
C THR A 212 -0.74 18.25 -2.52
N ARG A 213 -1.71 19.16 -2.47
CA ARG A 213 -3.14 18.82 -2.46
C ARG A 213 -3.86 19.61 -3.52
N GLN A 214 -4.62 18.90 -4.35
CA GLN A 214 -5.50 19.48 -5.37
C GLN A 214 -6.92 18.97 -5.15
N GLY A 215 -7.86 19.89 -5.03
CA GLY A 215 -9.28 19.59 -4.83
C GLY A 215 -9.75 19.75 -3.37
N PRO A 216 -11.04 19.48 -3.12
CA PRO A 216 -11.65 19.87 -1.85
C PRO A 216 -11.18 19.05 -0.66
N GLY A 217 -10.91 19.66 0.50
CA GLY A 217 -10.60 18.83 1.66
C GLY A 217 -10.15 19.47 2.95
N HIS A 218 -9.79 18.60 3.88
CA HIS A 218 -9.25 18.98 5.18
C HIS A 218 -7.89 18.32 5.43
N GLY A 219 -6.89 19.10 5.82
CA GLY A 219 -5.59 18.58 6.26
C GLY A 219 -5.29 18.97 7.69
N ARG A 220 -4.63 18.06 8.42
CA ARG A 220 -3.90 18.40 9.65
C ARG A 220 -2.50 17.86 9.53
N ASP A 221 -1.52 18.75 9.46
CA ASP A 221 -0.15 18.38 9.17
C ASP A 221 0.76 18.90 10.30
N GLN A 222 1.70 18.07 10.75
CA GLN A 222 2.64 18.42 11.83
C GLN A 222 4.05 17.98 11.44
N ASP A 223 4.97 18.92 11.21
CA ASP A 223 6.36 18.58 10.86
C ASP A 223 7.40 19.33 11.70
N ALA A 224 8.66 18.91 11.66
CA ALA A 224 9.74 19.81 12.06
C ALA A 224 10.04 20.78 10.92
N ALA A 225 10.18 20.26 9.69
CA ALA A 225 10.31 21.04 8.45
C ALA A 225 9.21 20.64 7.45
N GLY A 226 8.39 21.60 7.03
CA GLY A 226 7.22 21.33 6.19
C GLY A 226 7.15 22.22 4.95
N THR A 227 6.88 21.64 3.77
CA THR A 227 6.48 22.39 2.56
C THR A 227 5.11 21.92 2.10
N ARG A 228 4.18 22.87 1.89
CA ARG A 228 2.80 22.54 1.52
C ARG A 228 2.26 23.42 0.42
N THR A 229 1.68 22.78 -0.58
CA THR A 229 0.90 23.44 -1.63
C THR A 229 -0.52 22.90 -1.60
N ARG A 230 -1.50 23.81 -1.50
CA ARG A 230 -2.93 23.49 -1.52
C ARG A 230 -3.60 24.29 -2.63
N GLN A 231 -4.29 23.60 -3.52
CA GLN A 231 -5.10 24.17 -4.60
C GLN A 231 -6.55 23.69 -4.47
N GLY A 232 -7.51 24.62 -4.45
CA GLY A 232 -8.95 24.33 -4.34
C GLY A 232 -9.53 24.64 -2.96
N GLN A 233 -10.76 24.16 -2.72
CA GLN A 233 -11.53 24.54 -1.53
C GLN A 233 -11.14 23.74 -0.27
N GLY A 234 -10.84 24.38 0.86
CA GLY A 234 -10.60 23.56 2.05
C GLY A 234 -10.18 24.21 3.34
N HIS A 235 -9.88 23.35 4.32
CA HIS A 235 -9.36 23.75 5.62
C HIS A 235 -8.03 23.05 5.93
N GLY A 236 -7.06 23.82 6.40
CA GLY A 236 -5.77 23.31 6.85
C GLY A 236 -5.52 23.68 8.31
N ARG A 237 -4.91 22.75 9.06
CA ARG A 237 -4.24 23.08 10.32
C ARG A 237 -2.82 22.54 10.25
N ASP A 238 -1.85 23.42 10.22
CA ASP A 238 -0.47 23.06 9.99
C ASP A 238 0.37 23.56 11.17
N GLN A 239 1.26 22.73 11.71
CA GLN A 239 2.16 23.10 12.80
C GLN A 239 3.59 22.66 12.47
N ASP A 240 4.51 23.61 12.31
CA ASP A 240 5.92 23.31 12.02
C ASP A 240 6.91 24.04 12.92
N ALA A 241 8.16 23.56 12.99
CA ALA A 241 9.25 24.43 13.44
C ALA A 241 9.64 25.38 12.29
N ALA A 242 9.85 24.83 11.09
CA ALA A 242 10.11 25.56 9.84
C ALA A 242 9.08 25.21 8.76
N GLY A 243 8.37 26.18 8.20
CA GLY A 243 7.26 25.91 7.28
C GLY A 243 7.20 26.82 6.04
N THR A 244 7.02 26.24 4.86
CA THR A 244 6.68 26.96 3.62
C THR A 244 5.29 26.54 3.15
N ARG A 245 4.40 27.51 2.89
CA ARG A 245 3.02 27.23 2.47
C ARG A 245 2.55 28.09 1.32
N THR A 246 1.92 27.45 0.35
CA THR A 246 1.20 28.10 -0.74
C THR A 246 -0.23 27.60 -0.77
N ARG A 247 -1.20 28.52 -0.74
CA ARG A 247 -2.63 28.23 -0.79
C ARG A 247 -3.26 29.02 -1.94
N GLN A 248 -3.90 28.31 -2.86
CA GLN A 248 -4.65 28.88 -3.98
C GLN A 248 -6.09 28.39 -3.93
N GLY A 249 -7.05 29.32 -3.94
CA GLY A 249 -8.49 29.02 -3.88
C GLY A 249 -9.11 29.29 -2.51
N GLN A 250 -10.37 28.88 -2.35
CA GLN A 250 -11.17 29.29 -1.20
C GLN A 250 -10.89 28.46 0.06
N GLY A 251 -10.58 29.07 1.20
CA GLY A 251 -10.38 28.26 2.39
C GLY A 251 -9.99 28.92 3.69
N HIS A 252 -9.79 28.09 4.70
CA HIS A 252 -9.35 28.51 6.02
C HIS A 252 -8.07 27.80 6.46
N GLY A 253 -7.14 28.56 7.02
CA GLY A 253 -5.88 28.06 7.58
C GLY A 253 -5.77 28.35 9.07
N ARG A 254 -5.16 27.43 9.82
CA ARG A 254 -4.59 27.73 11.12
C ARG A 254 -3.17 27.20 11.15
N ASP A 255 -2.21 28.10 11.08
CA ASP A 255 -0.82 27.74 10.87
C ASP A 255 -0.02 28.23 12.08
N GLN A 256 0.78 27.34 12.68
CA GLN A 256 1.65 27.68 13.80
C GLN A 256 3.08 27.30 13.45
N ASP A 257 3.97 28.29 13.26
CA ASP A 257 5.39 28.03 12.97
C ASP A 257 6.31 28.81 13.86
N THR A 258 7.48 28.25 14.17
CA THR A 258 8.56 29.07 14.72
C THR A 258 9.14 30.00 13.65
N ALA A 259 9.41 29.46 12.45
CA ALA A 259 9.87 30.20 11.28
C ALA A 259 9.12 29.74 10.03
N GLY A 260 8.75 30.66 9.13
CA GLY A 260 8.11 30.23 7.89
C GLY A 260 7.72 31.30 6.90
N THR A 261 7.38 30.85 5.69
CA THR A 261 6.87 31.67 4.60
C THR A 261 5.48 31.20 4.18
N ARG A 262 4.59 32.15 3.91
CA ARG A 262 3.22 31.84 3.49
C ARG A 262 2.78 32.71 2.32
N THR A 263 2.13 32.07 1.35
CA THR A 263 1.46 32.70 0.23
C THR A 263 0.01 32.25 0.18
N GLN A 264 -0.93 33.19 0.10
CA GLN A 264 -2.34 32.89 -0.07
C GLN A 264 -2.93 33.73 -1.21
N GLN A 265 -3.54 33.05 -2.16
CA GLN A 265 -4.23 33.61 -3.33
C GLN A 265 -5.68 33.12 -3.34
N GLY A 266 -6.64 34.04 -3.42
CA GLY A 266 -8.07 33.75 -3.39
C GLY A 266 -8.72 33.97 -2.01
N PRO A 267 -10.06 33.85 -1.94
CA PRO A 267 -10.83 34.23 -0.76
C PRO A 267 -10.61 33.27 0.41
N GLY A 268 -10.14 33.77 1.55
CA GLY A 268 -9.87 32.92 2.69
C GLY A 268 -9.51 33.65 3.96
N ARG A 269 -9.51 32.90 5.07
CA ARG A 269 -9.07 33.39 6.39
C ARG A 269 -7.99 32.47 6.93
N SER A 270 -6.81 33.01 7.18
CA SER A 270 -5.75 32.34 7.93
C SER A 270 -5.63 32.94 9.32
N ARG A 271 -5.44 32.09 10.33
CA ARG A 271 -5.05 32.49 11.68
C ARG A 271 -3.67 31.92 11.96
N ASP A 272 -2.76 32.82 12.24
CA ASP A 272 -1.34 32.50 12.24
C ASP A 272 -0.74 32.86 13.59
N GLN A 273 0.06 31.95 14.16
CA GLN A 273 0.79 32.20 15.40
C GLN A 273 2.27 31.84 15.19
N GLY A 274 3.18 32.74 15.56
CA GLY A 274 4.63 32.59 15.41
C GLY A 274 5.29 33.58 14.43
N GLN A 275 6.62 33.56 14.32
CA GLN A 275 7.39 34.48 13.47
C GLN A 275 7.39 33.99 12.01
N ALA A 276 6.33 34.26 11.26
CA ALA A 276 6.23 33.89 9.86
C ALA A 276 6.05 35.14 8.97
N ALA A 277 6.80 35.19 7.87
CA ALA A 277 6.62 36.19 6.83
C ALA A 277 5.39 35.80 5.98
N MET A 278 4.35 36.64 6.00
CA MET A 278 3.13 36.42 5.22
C MET A 278 3.12 37.34 3.99
N ASN A 279 3.05 36.75 2.80
CA ASN A 279 2.82 37.48 1.56
C ASN A 279 1.42 37.14 1.02
N LYS A 280 0.50 38.11 1.09
CA LYS A 280 -0.90 37.93 0.67
C LYS A 280 -1.13 38.72 -0.62
N THR A 281 -1.38 38.02 -1.72
CA THR A 281 -1.78 38.67 -2.98
C THR A 281 -3.31 38.55 -3.09
N ALA A 282 -4.02 39.63 -2.83
CA ALA A 282 -5.44 39.71 -3.16
C ALA A 282 -5.56 39.81 -4.69
N ALA A 283 -6.25 38.87 -5.31
CA ALA A 283 -6.77 39.10 -6.66
C ALA A 283 -7.98 40.01 -6.48
N ASP A 284 -7.76 41.32 -6.61
CA ASP A 284 -8.85 42.28 -6.81
C ASP A 284 -9.61 41.82 -8.05
N THR A 285 -10.85 41.40 -7.85
CA THR A 285 -11.76 41.11 -8.94
C THR A 285 -12.47 42.42 -9.24
N ILE A 286 -12.14 43.03 -10.38
CA ILE A 286 -12.95 44.07 -11.04
C ILE A 286 -14.26 43.44 -11.50
#